data_AF-A0A7G5ZSA5-F1
#
_entry.id   AF-A0A7G5ZSA5-F1
#
_cell.length_a   1.000
_cell.length_b   1.000
_cell.length_c   1.000
_cell.angle_alpha   90.00
_cell.angle_beta   90.00
_cell.angle_gamma   90.00
#
_symmetry.space_group_name_H-M   'P 1'
#
loop_
_entity.id
_entity.type
_entity.pdbx_description
1 polymer ?
#
loop_
_entity_poly.entity_id
_entity_poly.type
_entity_poly.pdbx_seq_one_letter_code
_entity_poly.pdbx_strand_id
1 'polypeptide(L)'
;MIAKGKSRICGALCVAFVMALGTPQLAGATESPYDTPDVRAFFTEYGVDADTQDALIASMESGSMIDALKAGEEPVSSTTQIRDGFEETVLKYADGSVGVTALEIPQPAPTTDLSARTISGCTVYSGAGWASSSNCKVSHSAAYATLSFYANYQQTASGGSISNLRDEDISATFGSVSNKSLTLIRANSTSSQPAVATLHGYWSSGSLAEDLYLSLRVNAGGGWTTTY
;
A
#
# COMPACT_ATOMS: atom_id res chain seq x y z
N MET A 1 10.59 -92.11 11.92
CA MET A 1 9.96 -90.77 12.03
C MET A 1 8.46 -90.97 11.82
N ILE A 2 7.68 -91.17 12.89
CA ILE A 2 6.81 -90.17 13.56
C ILE A 2 5.84 -89.51 12.54
N ALA A 3 4.52 -89.42 12.67
CA ALA A 3 3.41 -90.06 13.40
C ALA A 3 2.12 -89.32 12.91
N LYS A 4 0.94 -89.97 13.00
CA LYS A 4 -0.41 -89.45 13.35
C LYS A 4 -0.84 -88.03 12.84
N GLY A 5 -2.06 -87.79 12.37
CA GLY A 5 -3.35 -88.36 12.75
C GLY A 5 -4.51 -87.43 12.37
N LYS A 6 -5.73 -87.96 12.52
CA LYS A 6 -7.08 -87.46 12.20
C LYS A 6 -7.41 -86.04 12.73
N SER A 7 -8.34 -85.32 12.08
CA SER A 7 -9.69 -84.99 12.62
C SER A 7 -10.42 -83.88 11.85
N ARG A 8 -11.76 -84.02 11.81
CA ARG A 8 -12.81 -83.03 11.49
C ARG A 8 -12.78 -81.83 12.45
N ILE A 9 -13.41 -80.68 12.11
CA ILE A 9 -14.34 -79.88 12.96
C ILE A 9 -14.71 -78.49 12.38
N CYS A 10 -15.98 -78.14 12.60
CA CYS A 10 -16.70 -76.85 12.75
C CYS A 10 -16.37 -75.57 11.96
N GLY A 11 -17.46 -74.93 11.53
CA GLY A 11 -17.49 -73.54 11.11
C GLY A 11 -17.31 -72.54 12.25
N ALA A 12 -17.04 -71.30 11.85
CA ALA A 12 -17.15 -70.12 12.69
C ALA A 12 -17.62 -68.94 11.83
N LEU A 13 -18.71 -68.34 12.29
CA LEU A 13 -19.30 -67.10 11.82
C LEU A 13 -18.39 -65.95 12.26
N CYS A 14 -17.72 -65.25 11.33
CA CYS A 14 -16.97 -64.03 11.64
C CYS A 14 -17.82 -62.82 11.25
N VAL A 15 -18.44 -62.19 12.25
CA VAL A 15 -19.03 -60.85 12.15
C VAL A 15 -17.88 -59.85 12.05
N ALA A 16 -17.73 -59.21 10.90
CA ALA A 16 -16.72 -58.18 10.67
C ALA A 16 -17.16 -56.86 11.33
N PHE A 17 -16.44 -56.47 12.39
CA PHE A 17 -16.55 -55.16 13.01
C PHE A 17 -15.81 -54.15 12.12
N VAL A 18 -16.55 -53.38 11.32
CA VAL A 18 -16.01 -52.29 10.50
C VAL A 18 -15.64 -51.14 11.45
N MET A 19 -14.36 -51.04 11.81
CA MET A 19 -13.83 -49.83 12.42
C MET A 19 -13.83 -48.73 11.36
N ALA A 20 -14.75 -47.79 11.51
CA ALA A 20 -14.75 -46.54 10.76
C ALA A 20 -13.48 -45.76 11.14
N LEU A 21 -12.42 -45.90 10.36
CA LEU A 21 -11.28 -45.00 10.37
C LEU A 21 -11.79 -43.64 9.85
N GLY A 22 -12.19 -42.77 10.76
CA GLY A 22 -12.38 -41.35 10.44
C GLY A 22 -11.05 -40.82 9.93
N THR A 23 -10.98 -40.50 8.64
CA THR A 23 -9.84 -39.78 8.09
C THR A 23 -9.69 -38.47 8.86
N PRO A 24 -8.51 -38.13 9.41
CA PRO A 24 -8.29 -36.80 9.96
C PRO A 24 -8.53 -35.81 8.82
N GLN A 25 -9.61 -35.04 8.95
CA GLN A 25 -9.89 -33.93 8.06
C GLN A 25 -8.80 -32.90 8.34
N LEU A 26 -7.83 -32.79 7.43
CA LEU A 26 -6.89 -31.68 7.41
C LEU A 26 -7.74 -30.40 7.43
N ALA A 27 -7.70 -29.68 8.55
CA ALA A 27 -8.16 -28.31 8.59
C ALA A 27 -7.40 -27.59 7.46
N GLY A 28 -8.14 -27.06 6.48
CA GLY A 28 -7.52 -26.23 5.46
C GLY A 28 -6.79 -25.12 6.19
N ALA A 29 -5.47 -25.05 6.00
CA ALA A 29 -4.72 -23.89 6.45
C ALA A 29 -5.35 -22.68 5.75
N THR A 30 -6.07 -21.86 6.51
CA THR A 30 -6.54 -20.58 6.01
C THR A 30 -5.30 -19.78 5.66
N GLU A 31 -5.09 -19.46 4.38
CA GLU A 31 -4.00 -18.57 3.98
C GLU A 31 -4.11 -17.28 4.79
N SER A 32 -2.98 -16.83 5.35
CA SER A 32 -2.94 -15.60 6.13
C SER A 32 -3.26 -14.43 5.21
N PRO A 33 -4.23 -13.56 5.56
CA PRO A 33 -4.53 -12.40 4.73
C PRO A 33 -3.43 -11.34 4.78
N TYR A 34 -2.46 -11.48 5.69
CA TYR A 34 -1.30 -10.60 5.81
C TYR A 34 -0.11 -11.11 4.99
N ASP A 35 -0.08 -12.40 4.67
CA ASP A 35 0.98 -13.00 3.86
C ASP A 35 0.47 -13.28 2.44
N THR A 36 0.61 -12.30 1.56
CA THR A 36 0.24 -12.42 0.15
C THR A 36 1.47 -12.20 -0.74
N PRO A 37 1.49 -12.78 -1.96
CA PRO A 37 2.55 -12.53 -2.92
C PRO A 37 2.79 -11.05 -3.20
N ASP A 38 1.73 -10.22 -3.23
CA ASP A 38 1.83 -8.78 -3.49
C ASP A 38 2.49 -8.03 -2.33
N VAL A 39 2.16 -8.39 -1.08
CA VAL A 39 2.80 -7.83 0.13
C VAL A 39 4.30 -8.19 0.15
N ARG A 40 4.63 -9.45 -0.11
CA ARG A 40 6.02 -9.93 -0.19
C ARG A 40 6.78 -9.22 -1.31
N ALA A 41 6.17 -9.08 -2.48
CA ALA A 41 6.76 -8.41 -3.63
C ALA A 41 7.07 -6.94 -3.33
N PHE A 42 6.12 -6.21 -2.70
CA PHE A 42 6.34 -4.83 -2.25
C PHE A 42 7.55 -4.74 -1.30
N PHE A 43 7.59 -5.58 -0.27
CA PHE A 43 8.71 -5.57 0.67
C PHE A 43 10.05 -5.88 0.00
N THR A 44 10.09 -6.87 -0.88
CA THR A 44 11.30 -7.21 -1.65
C THR A 44 11.72 -6.09 -2.59
N GLU A 45 10.77 -5.44 -3.27
CA GLU A 45 11.03 -4.30 -4.18
C GLU A 45 11.75 -3.15 -3.46
N TYR A 46 11.36 -2.89 -2.20
CA TYR A 46 11.93 -1.83 -1.37
C TYR A 46 13.02 -2.33 -0.40
N GLY A 47 13.54 -3.54 -0.62
CA GLY A 47 14.76 -4.03 0.02
C GLY A 47 14.61 -4.47 1.48
N VAL A 48 13.40 -4.86 1.90
CA VAL A 48 13.16 -5.51 3.19
C VAL A 48 13.53 -7.00 3.07
N ASP A 49 14.45 -7.47 3.89
CA ASP A 49 14.91 -8.87 3.89
C ASP A 49 13.83 -9.83 4.41
N ALA A 50 13.95 -11.11 4.06
CA ALA A 50 12.92 -12.11 4.32
C ALA A 50 12.60 -12.29 5.82
N ASP A 51 13.61 -12.28 6.69
CA ASP A 51 13.43 -12.41 8.14
C ASP A 51 12.64 -11.22 8.69
N THR A 52 12.94 -10.01 8.22
CA THR A 52 12.18 -8.80 8.56
C THR A 52 10.75 -8.86 8.01
N GLN A 53 10.55 -9.33 6.77
CA GLN A 53 9.21 -9.52 6.21
C GLN A 53 8.36 -10.47 7.08
N ASP A 54 8.92 -11.60 7.48
CA ASP A 54 8.25 -12.58 8.35
C ASP A 54 7.88 -11.95 9.70
N ALA A 55 8.77 -11.15 10.28
CA ALA A 55 8.51 -10.44 11.53
C ALA A 55 7.38 -9.39 11.39
N LEU A 56 7.36 -8.63 10.30
CA LEU A 56 6.32 -7.64 10.02
C LEU A 56 4.95 -8.30 9.78
N ILE A 57 4.92 -9.40 9.04
CA ILE A 57 3.69 -10.18 8.80
C ILE A 57 3.18 -10.79 10.11
N ALA A 58 4.05 -11.42 10.90
CA ALA A 58 3.70 -11.95 12.21
C ALA A 58 3.19 -10.87 13.18
N SER A 59 3.76 -9.66 13.11
CA SER A 59 3.29 -8.50 13.87
C SER A 59 1.83 -8.19 13.53
N MET A 60 1.50 -8.07 12.24
CA MET A 60 0.14 -7.83 11.77
C MET A 60 -0.83 -8.95 12.15
N GLU A 61 -0.40 -10.21 12.01
CA GLU A 61 -1.18 -11.40 12.43
C GLU A 61 -1.50 -11.41 13.92
N SER A 62 -0.57 -10.93 14.75
CA SER A 62 -0.74 -10.82 16.20
C SER A 62 -1.64 -9.65 16.62
N GLY A 63 -2.11 -8.84 15.67
CA GLY A 63 -2.91 -7.65 15.93
C GLY A 63 -2.08 -6.43 16.32
N SER A 64 -0.82 -6.36 15.91
CA SER A 64 0.04 -5.18 16.04
C SER A 64 0.30 -4.57 14.68
N MET A 65 0.19 -3.25 14.57
CA MET A 65 0.38 -2.57 13.29
C MET A 65 1.86 -2.31 13.01
N ILE A 66 2.26 -2.39 11.74
CA ILE A 66 3.59 -1.93 11.30
C ILE A 66 3.69 -0.41 11.36
N ASP A 67 4.88 0.09 11.61
CA ASP A 67 5.16 1.52 11.77
C ASP A 67 4.79 2.33 10.53
N ALA A 68 5.03 1.80 9.33
CA ALA A 68 4.69 2.47 8.07
C ALA A 68 3.18 2.71 7.85
N LEU A 69 2.31 2.04 8.61
CA LEU A 69 0.86 2.30 8.57
C LEU A 69 0.39 3.25 9.67
N LYS A 70 1.16 3.46 10.73
CA LYS A 70 0.76 4.25 11.89
C LYS A 70 0.80 5.74 11.59
N ALA A 71 -0.25 6.45 11.99
CA ALA A 71 -0.26 7.90 11.89
C ALA A 71 0.74 8.53 12.85
N GLY A 72 1.57 9.44 12.35
CA GLY A 72 2.53 10.20 13.17
C GLY A 72 3.78 9.43 13.59
N GLU A 73 3.96 8.20 13.12
CA GLU A 73 5.24 7.49 13.26
C GLU A 73 6.26 8.12 12.31
N GLU A 74 7.46 8.40 12.82
CA GLU A 74 8.50 9.10 12.07
C GLU A 74 9.51 8.10 11.48
N PRO A 75 9.86 8.23 10.18
CA PRO A 75 10.83 7.34 9.57
C PRO A 75 12.23 7.58 10.15
N VAL A 76 12.97 6.48 10.37
CA VAL A 76 14.37 6.54 10.82
C VAL A 76 15.32 6.92 9.69
N SER A 77 14.89 6.75 8.44
CA SER A 77 15.60 7.23 7.25
C SER A 77 14.66 7.42 6.08
N SER A 78 15.04 8.32 5.16
CA SER A 78 14.35 8.52 3.90
C SER A 78 15.34 8.60 2.74
N THR A 79 14.92 8.18 1.55
CA THR A 79 15.71 8.31 0.32
C THR A 79 14.79 8.62 -0.85
N THR A 80 15.16 9.64 -1.62
CA THR A 80 14.43 10.06 -2.81
C THR A 80 15.09 9.49 -4.06
N GLN A 81 14.28 8.98 -4.98
CA GLN A 81 14.71 8.40 -6.25
C GLN A 81 13.71 8.71 -7.36
N ILE A 82 14.16 8.63 -8.61
CA ILE A 82 13.28 8.72 -9.78
C ILE A 82 13.04 7.31 -10.30
N ARG A 83 11.77 6.90 -10.38
CA ARG A 83 11.35 5.59 -10.89
C ARG A 83 10.06 5.75 -11.70
N ASP A 84 10.03 5.20 -12.91
CA ASP A 84 8.84 5.15 -13.78
C ASP A 84 8.08 6.48 -13.97
N GLY A 85 8.82 7.60 -13.99
CA GLY A 85 8.24 8.94 -14.15
C GLY A 85 7.70 9.56 -12.86
N PHE A 86 8.01 8.97 -11.70
CA PHE A 86 7.68 9.49 -10.39
C PHE A 86 8.95 9.87 -9.62
N GLU A 87 8.85 10.95 -8.84
CA GLU A 87 9.77 11.22 -7.74
C GLU A 87 9.23 10.48 -6.52
N GLU A 88 9.87 9.36 -6.19
CA GLU A 88 9.53 8.51 -5.06
C GLU A 88 10.39 8.88 -3.86
N THR A 89 9.79 8.97 -2.68
CA THR A 89 10.50 9.01 -1.41
C THR A 89 10.16 7.77 -0.62
N VAL A 90 11.16 6.91 -0.47
CA VAL A 90 11.10 5.69 0.35
C VAL A 90 11.41 6.08 1.79
N LEU A 91 10.47 5.79 2.69
CA LEU A 91 10.50 6.04 4.12
C LEU A 91 10.70 4.70 4.83
N LYS A 92 11.80 4.55 5.57
CA LYS A 92 12.08 3.34 6.35
C LYS A 92 11.90 3.62 7.83
N TYR A 93 11.22 2.70 8.50
CA TYR A 93 10.80 2.81 9.90
C TYR A 93 11.62 1.92 10.84
N ALA A 94 11.44 2.11 12.15
CA ALA A 94 12.23 1.45 13.18
C ALA A 94 12.01 -0.08 13.22
N ASP A 95 10.76 -0.53 13.00
CA ASP A 95 10.42 -1.95 12.85
C ASP A 95 10.90 -2.58 11.53
N GLY A 96 11.52 -1.80 10.64
CA GLY A 96 12.01 -2.24 9.33
C GLY A 96 10.97 -2.16 8.22
N SER A 97 9.72 -1.80 8.53
CA SER A 97 8.70 -1.52 7.52
C SER A 97 9.05 -0.31 6.67
N VAL A 98 8.41 -0.23 5.50
CA VAL A 98 8.65 0.81 4.50
C VAL A 98 7.35 1.40 3.99
N GLY A 99 7.31 2.72 3.91
CA GLY A 99 6.26 3.50 3.25
C GLY A 99 6.87 4.25 2.07
N VAL A 100 6.13 4.42 1.00
CA VAL A 100 6.64 5.05 -0.23
C VAL A 100 5.66 6.11 -0.67
N THR A 101 6.09 7.37 -0.61
CA THR A 101 5.33 8.45 -1.22
C THR A 101 5.85 8.72 -2.61
N ALA A 102 4.97 9.07 -3.55
CA ALA A 102 5.35 9.35 -4.92
C ALA A 102 4.58 10.55 -5.46
N LEU A 103 5.29 11.42 -6.16
CA LEU A 103 4.72 12.52 -6.94
C LEU A 103 5.13 12.32 -8.40
N GLU A 104 4.14 12.27 -9.29
CA GLU A 104 4.40 12.13 -10.72
C GLU A 104 5.19 13.34 -11.24
N ILE A 105 6.26 13.08 -11.99
CA ILE A 105 7.14 14.12 -12.55
C ILE A 105 6.48 14.69 -13.80
N PRO A 106 6.14 16.00 -13.81
CA PRO A 106 5.47 16.61 -14.93
C PRO A 106 6.28 16.57 -16.23
N GLN A 107 5.64 16.15 -17.32
CA GLN A 107 6.24 16.15 -18.66
C GLN A 107 5.71 17.32 -19.50
N PRO A 108 6.52 17.94 -20.38
CA PRO A 108 6.04 19.02 -21.25
C PRO A 108 4.79 18.59 -22.03
N ALA A 109 3.76 19.44 -22.04
CA ALA A 109 2.56 19.15 -22.82
C ALA A 109 2.90 18.97 -24.31
N PRO A 110 2.37 17.93 -25.00
CA PRO A 110 2.67 17.68 -26.40
C PRO A 110 2.23 18.88 -27.27
N THR A 111 3.11 19.31 -28.17
CA THR A 111 2.94 20.54 -28.96
C THR A 111 2.20 20.33 -30.28
N THR A 112 1.97 19.08 -30.69
CA THR A 112 1.32 18.73 -31.97
C THR A 112 0.51 17.43 -31.83
N ASP A 113 -0.60 17.38 -32.56
CA ASP A 113 -1.57 16.28 -32.72
C ASP A 113 -2.66 16.11 -31.67
N LEU A 114 -3.87 16.51 -32.10
CA LEU A 114 -5.18 16.12 -31.58
C LEU A 114 -5.43 14.61 -31.81
N SER A 115 -4.56 13.74 -31.30
CA SER A 115 -4.93 12.35 -31.11
C SER A 115 -5.82 12.26 -29.86
N ALA A 116 -6.82 11.38 -29.88
CA ALA A 116 -7.83 11.25 -28.83
C ALA A 116 -7.14 11.18 -27.45
N ARG A 117 -7.27 12.29 -26.69
CA ARG A 117 -6.55 12.54 -25.45
C ARG A 117 -6.90 11.47 -24.41
N THR A 118 -5.99 10.57 -24.10
CA THR A 118 -5.94 10.07 -22.74
C THR A 118 -5.43 11.22 -21.89
N ILE A 119 -6.28 11.78 -21.02
CA ILE A 119 -5.87 12.69 -19.94
C ILE A 119 -5.15 11.82 -18.88
N SER A 120 -4.13 11.07 -19.29
CA SER A 120 -3.28 10.27 -18.43
C SER A 120 -1.88 10.86 -18.54
N GLY A 121 -1.29 11.19 -17.41
CA GLY A 121 0.03 11.79 -17.35
C GLY A 121 -0.01 13.18 -16.74
N CYS A 122 0.89 13.41 -15.80
CA CYS A 122 1.23 14.72 -15.26
C CYS A 122 1.89 15.55 -16.36
N THR A 123 1.27 16.68 -16.72
CA THR A 123 1.77 17.57 -17.77
C THR A 123 2.20 18.90 -17.18
N VAL A 124 3.24 19.53 -17.72
CA VAL A 124 3.68 20.87 -17.33
C VAL A 124 3.68 21.84 -18.50
N TYR A 125 3.22 23.05 -18.21
CA TYR A 125 3.45 24.23 -19.02
C TYR A 125 4.21 25.26 -18.17
N SER A 126 5.34 25.76 -18.65
CA SER A 126 6.24 26.62 -17.89
C SER A 126 6.73 27.82 -18.69
N GLY A 127 7.15 28.85 -17.97
CA GLY A 127 7.75 30.07 -18.51
C GLY A 127 8.75 30.66 -17.52
N ALA A 128 9.21 31.88 -17.80
CA ALA A 128 10.16 32.55 -16.91
C ALA A 128 9.55 32.77 -15.52
N GLY A 129 10.05 32.02 -14.52
CA GLY A 129 9.67 32.17 -13.11
C GLY A 129 8.37 31.48 -12.70
N TRP A 130 7.79 30.61 -13.54
CA TRP A 130 6.61 29.83 -13.18
C TRP A 130 6.49 28.50 -13.94
N ALA A 131 5.84 27.53 -13.32
CA ALA A 131 5.43 26.28 -13.95
C ALA A 131 4.06 25.85 -13.42
N SER A 132 3.20 25.39 -14.31
CA SER A 132 1.87 24.87 -13.99
C SER A 132 1.80 23.40 -14.41
N SER A 133 1.64 22.54 -13.42
CA SER A 133 1.52 21.10 -13.55
C SER A 133 0.04 20.70 -13.45
N SER A 134 -0.42 19.86 -14.36
CA SER A 134 -1.82 19.42 -14.45
C SER A 134 -1.90 17.90 -14.49
N ASN A 135 -2.94 17.34 -13.85
CA ASN A 135 -3.21 15.91 -13.82
C ASN A 135 -2.09 15.07 -13.19
N CYS A 136 -1.49 15.57 -12.11
CA CYS A 136 -0.37 14.89 -11.48
C CYS A 136 -0.87 13.94 -10.39
N LYS A 137 -0.47 12.67 -10.50
CA LYS A 137 -0.79 11.67 -9.50
C LYS A 137 0.09 11.88 -8.26
N VAL A 138 -0.56 11.83 -7.11
CA VAL A 138 0.05 11.81 -5.79
C VAL A 138 -0.31 10.48 -5.17
N SER A 139 0.67 9.74 -4.63
CA SER A 139 0.39 8.46 -3.98
C SER A 139 1.24 8.19 -2.74
N HIS A 140 0.73 7.33 -1.88
CA HIS A 140 1.45 6.72 -0.78
C HIS A 140 1.11 5.22 -0.75
N SER A 141 2.13 4.37 -0.62
CA SER A 141 1.98 2.92 -0.51
C SER A 141 2.78 2.40 0.67
N ALA A 142 2.14 1.60 1.51
CA ALA A 142 2.77 0.91 2.64
C ALA A 142 2.18 -0.49 2.75
N ALA A 143 2.72 -1.44 1.96
CA ALA A 143 2.40 -2.88 1.85
C ALA A 143 0.92 -3.30 1.82
N TYR A 144 0.16 -2.96 2.85
CA TYR A 144 -1.23 -3.28 3.07
C TYR A 144 -2.21 -2.18 2.66
N ALA A 145 -1.75 -0.94 2.45
CA ALA A 145 -2.61 0.16 2.02
C ALA A 145 -1.91 1.06 0.99
N THR A 146 -2.70 1.54 0.03
CA THR A 146 -2.30 2.54 -0.97
C THR A 146 -3.32 3.65 -1.02
N LEU A 147 -2.85 4.89 -0.94
CA LEU A 147 -3.62 6.11 -1.08
C LEU A 147 -3.19 6.78 -2.38
N SER A 148 -4.13 7.32 -3.14
CA SER A 148 -3.77 8.19 -4.26
C SER A 148 -4.87 9.20 -4.59
N PHE A 149 -4.47 10.30 -5.22
CA PHE A 149 -5.39 11.24 -5.84
C PHE A 149 -4.67 11.99 -6.97
N TYR A 150 -5.42 12.72 -7.77
CA TYR A 150 -4.87 13.62 -8.79
C TYR A 150 -5.08 15.08 -8.39
N ALA A 151 -4.08 15.90 -8.70
CA ALA A 151 -4.15 17.33 -8.49
C ALA A 151 -3.51 18.11 -9.64
N ASN A 152 -3.94 19.36 -9.78
CA ASN A 152 -3.17 20.38 -10.49
C ASN A 152 -2.42 21.22 -9.46
N TYR A 153 -1.18 21.58 -9.76
CA TYR A 153 -0.43 22.51 -8.93
C TYR A 153 0.39 23.48 -9.76
N GLN A 154 0.67 24.65 -9.19
CA GLN A 154 1.49 25.66 -9.82
C GLN A 154 2.58 26.08 -8.85
N GLN A 155 3.76 26.34 -9.39
CA GLN A 155 4.86 27.00 -8.69
C GLN A 155 5.18 28.31 -9.42
N THR A 156 5.42 29.36 -8.65
CA THR A 156 5.90 30.65 -9.12
C THR A 156 7.08 31.06 -8.23
N ALA A 157 7.84 32.07 -8.67
CA ALA A 157 8.94 32.62 -7.86
C ALA A 157 8.50 33.10 -6.45
N SER A 158 7.21 33.41 -6.25
CA SER A 158 6.66 33.93 -5.00
C SER A 158 5.86 32.91 -4.19
N GLY A 159 5.62 31.70 -4.69
CA GLY A 159 4.81 30.72 -3.98
C GLY A 159 4.34 29.55 -4.84
N GLY A 160 3.34 28.84 -4.36
CA GLY A 160 2.68 27.77 -5.10
C GLY A 160 1.19 27.68 -4.77
N SER A 161 0.45 26.98 -5.62
CA SER A 161 -1.00 26.80 -5.46
C SER A 161 -1.42 25.41 -5.88
N ILE A 162 -2.51 24.91 -5.29
CA ILE A 162 -3.12 23.62 -5.61
C ILE A 162 -4.57 23.85 -6.04
N SER A 163 -5.01 23.12 -7.06
CA SER A 163 -6.38 23.16 -7.58
C SER A 163 -6.78 21.83 -8.20
N ASN A 164 -8.07 21.68 -8.54
CA ASN A 164 -8.60 20.53 -9.29
C ASN A 164 -8.21 19.17 -8.70
N LEU A 165 -8.57 18.98 -7.43
CA LEU A 165 -8.45 17.70 -6.72
C LEU A 165 -9.52 16.74 -7.22
N ARG A 166 -9.15 15.50 -7.54
CA ARG A 166 -10.11 14.47 -7.99
C ARG A 166 -9.56 13.06 -7.88
N ASP A 167 -10.45 12.11 -8.16
CA ASP A 167 -10.18 10.67 -8.29
C ASP A 167 -9.39 10.14 -7.09
N GLU A 168 -9.84 10.52 -5.89
CA GLU A 168 -9.32 9.94 -4.67
C GLU A 168 -9.58 8.43 -4.63
N ASP A 169 -8.54 7.69 -4.30
CA ASP A 169 -8.63 6.28 -4.01
C ASP A 169 -7.84 5.94 -2.76
N ILE A 170 -8.41 5.05 -1.97
CA ILE A 170 -7.71 4.37 -0.89
C ILE A 170 -8.07 2.91 -1.01
N SER A 171 -7.08 2.11 -1.38
CA SER A 171 -7.17 0.66 -1.47
C SER A 171 -6.39 0.03 -0.32
N ALA A 172 -6.89 -1.09 0.17
CA ALA A 172 -6.21 -1.87 1.19
C ALA A 172 -6.23 -3.34 0.77
N THR A 173 -5.07 -3.98 0.81
CA THR A 173 -4.92 -5.43 0.56
C THR A 173 -5.66 -6.24 1.63
N PHE A 174 -5.77 -5.66 2.83
CA PHE A 174 -6.46 -6.24 3.97
C PHE A 174 -7.20 -5.17 4.77
N GLY A 175 -8.31 -5.56 5.41
CA GLY A 175 -9.15 -4.65 6.19
C GLY A 175 -10.14 -3.88 5.32
N SER A 176 -10.65 -2.77 5.85
CA SER A 176 -11.63 -1.92 5.17
C SER A 176 -11.34 -0.45 5.44
N VAL A 177 -11.60 0.38 4.44
CA VAL A 177 -11.42 1.83 4.53
C VAL A 177 -12.78 2.52 4.48
N SER A 178 -12.99 3.44 5.41
CA SER A 178 -14.20 4.27 5.52
C SER A 178 -13.81 5.75 5.68
N ASN A 179 -14.81 6.64 5.75
CA ASN A 179 -14.61 8.08 5.99
C ASN A 179 -13.58 8.73 5.04
N LYS A 180 -13.56 8.30 3.78
CA LYS A 180 -12.67 8.84 2.75
C LYS A 180 -12.99 10.32 2.52
N SER A 181 -11.98 11.17 2.54
CA SER A 181 -12.12 12.61 2.31
C SER A 181 -10.90 13.17 1.61
N LEU A 182 -11.09 13.83 0.47
CA LEU A 182 -10.06 14.62 -0.21
C LEU A 182 -10.37 16.11 -0.02
N THR A 183 -9.51 16.81 0.72
CA THR A 183 -9.75 18.19 1.13
C THR A 183 -8.62 19.12 0.70
N LEU A 184 -8.98 20.27 0.12
CA LEU A 184 -8.06 21.38 -0.11
C LEU A 184 -7.98 22.26 1.15
N ILE A 185 -6.99 22.00 2.00
CA ILE A 185 -6.80 22.74 3.26
C ILE A 185 -6.34 24.18 2.99
N ARG A 186 -5.41 24.36 2.05
CA ARG A 186 -4.89 25.67 1.66
C ARG A 186 -4.61 25.71 0.17
N ALA A 187 -5.37 26.51 -0.57
CA ALA A 187 -5.22 26.63 -2.02
C ALA A 187 -3.91 27.31 -2.46
N ASN A 188 -3.38 28.26 -1.67
CA ASN A 188 -2.20 29.05 -2.01
C ASN A 188 -1.19 29.06 -0.87
N SER A 189 0.10 28.97 -1.18
CA SER A 189 1.15 29.13 -0.19
C SER A 189 1.30 30.59 0.24
N THR A 190 1.85 30.78 1.43
CA THR A 190 2.33 32.07 1.94
C THR A 190 3.85 32.03 2.09
N SER A 191 4.45 33.10 2.61
CA SER A 191 5.88 33.13 2.95
C SER A 191 6.28 32.13 4.05
N SER A 192 5.32 31.64 4.84
CA SER A 192 5.56 30.78 6.00
C SER A 192 4.87 29.41 5.93
N GLN A 193 3.95 29.20 4.99
CA GLN A 193 3.13 27.99 4.93
C GLN A 193 2.88 27.56 3.48
N PRO A 194 3.01 26.27 3.13
CA PRO A 194 2.77 25.78 1.77
C PRO A 194 1.26 25.75 1.44
N ALA A 195 0.89 25.70 0.16
CA ALA A 195 -0.43 25.19 -0.22
C ALA A 195 -0.54 23.71 0.21
N VAL A 196 -1.71 23.24 0.62
CA VAL A 196 -1.90 21.88 1.15
C VAL A 196 -3.23 21.31 0.67
N ALA A 197 -3.18 20.10 0.11
CA ALA A 197 -4.31 19.23 -0.10
C ALA A 197 -4.05 17.90 0.58
N THR A 198 -5.06 17.31 1.22
CA THR A 198 -4.93 16.09 2.01
C THR A 198 -6.04 15.11 1.69
N LEU A 199 -5.65 13.89 1.35
CA LEU A 199 -6.49 12.71 1.36
C LEU A 199 -6.40 12.06 2.73
N HIS A 200 -7.56 11.75 3.31
CA HIS A 200 -7.72 11.05 4.56
C HIS A 200 -8.67 9.87 4.39
N GLY A 201 -8.44 8.81 5.15
CA GLY A 201 -9.40 7.73 5.33
C GLY A 201 -9.16 6.98 6.63
N TYR A 202 -10.19 6.36 7.16
CA TYR A 202 -10.12 5.53 8.36
C TYR A 202 -10.02 4.06 7.95
N TRP A 203 -8.87 3.44 8.21
CA TRP A 203 -8.63 2.03 7.98
C TRP A 203 -8.93 1.22 9.25
N SER A 204 -9.50 0.03 9.08
CA SER A 204 -9.74 -0.89 10.19
C SER A 204 -9.70 -2.34 9.75
N SER A 205 -9.26 -3.21 10.65
CA SER A 205 -9.40 -4.66 10.51
C SER A 205 -9.39 -5.36 11.87
N GLY A 206 -10.53 -5.97 12.23
CA GLY A 206 -10.68 -6.58 13.55
C GLY A 206 -10.51 -5.55 14.66
N SER A 207 -9.50 -5.73 15.52
CA SER A 207 -9.15 -4.79 16.60
C SER A 207 -8.17 -3.69 16.19
N LEU A 208 -7.61 -3.76 14.98
CA LEU A 208 -6.71 -2.75 14.44
C LEU A 208 -7.51 -1.64 13.78
N ALA A 209 -7.10 -0.39 14.00
CA ALA A 209 -7.62 0.76 13.30
C ALA A 209 -6.61 1.90 13.26
N GLU A 210 -6.67 2.71 12.21
CA GLU A 210 -5.75 3.82 12.00
C GLU A 210 -6.34 4.88 11.07
N ASP A 211 -5.93 6.13 11.27
CA ASP A 211 -6.17 7.18 10.29
C ASP A 211 -5.02 7.21 9.26
N LEU A 212 -5.37 7.05 7.99
CA LEU A 212 -4.41 7.11 6.89
C LEU A 212 -4.43 8.51 6.27
N TYR A 213 -3.25 9.09 6.06
CA TYR A 213 -3.10 10.41 5.45
C TYR A 213 -2.14 10.40 4.27
N LEU A 214 -2.47 11.19 3.26
CA LEU A 214 -1.60 11.56 2.16
C LEU A 214 -1.83 13.02 1.80
N SER A 215 -0.80 13.84 1.92
CA SER A 215 -0.86 15.26 1.61
C SER A 215 0.06 15.63 0.46
N LEU A 216 -0.44 16.46 -0.46
CA LEU A 216 0.37 17.23 -1.40
C LEU A 216 0.61 18.62 -0.82
N ARG A 217 1.87 19.05 -0.79
CA ARG A 217 2.29 20.36 -0.33
C ARG A 217 3.04 21.08 -1.45
N VAL A 218 2.79 22.37 -1.65
CA VAL A 218 3.39 23.14 -2.73
C VAL A 218 3.81 24.53 -2.26
N ASN A 219 5.02 24.96 -2.62
CA ASN A 219 5.51 26.32 -2.42
C ASN A 219 6.35 26.78 -3.64
N ALA A 220 7.13 27.85 -3.49
CA ALA A 220 8.00 28.38 -4.55
C ALA A 220 9.12 27.40 -4.98
N GLY A 221 9.49 26.46 -4.11
CA GLY A 221 10.51 25.44 -4.38
C GLY A 221 9.98 24.16 -5.05
N GLY A 222 8.66 24.01 -5.15
CA GLY A 222 8.02 22.87 -5.81
C GLY A 222 6.97 22.17 -4.97
N GLY A 223 6.55 21.00 -5.47
CA GLY A 223 5.59 20.12 -4.81
C GLY A 223 6.29 18.95 -4.11
N TRP A 224 5.78 18.53 -2.96
CA TRP A 224 6.25 17.35 -2.23
C TRP A 224 5.10 16.70 -1.44
N THR A 225 5.34 15.48 -0.93
CA THR A 225 4.34 14.66 -0.23
C THR A 225 4.64 14.50 1.25
N THR A 226 3.58 14.38 2.08
CA THR A 226 3.67 13.97 3.50
C THR A 226 2.55 12.99 3.85
N THR A 227 2.71 12.23 4.92
CA THR A 227 1.75 11.19 5.39
C THR A 227 1.15 11.49 6.77
N TYR A 228 1.19 12.76 7.17
CA TYR A 228 0.64 13.32 8.40
C TYR A 228 0.06 14.72 8.15
#